data_AF-A0ABD0P1D1-F1
#
_entry.id   AF-A0ABD0P1D1-F1
#
_cell.length_a   1.000
_cell.length_b   1.000
_cell.length_c   1.000
_cell.angle_alpha   90.00
_cell.angle_beta   90.00
_cell.angle_gamma   90.00
#
_symmetry.space_group_name_H-M   'P 1'
#
loop_
_entity.id
_entity.type
_entity.pdbx_description
1 polymer ?
#
loop_
_entity_poly.entity_id
_entity_poly.type
_entity_poly.pdbx_seq_one_letter_code
_entity_poly.pdbx_strand_id
1 'polypeptide(L)'
;MHELLLAIVDKCNNEYSYVRLLLEIVTFVLGFPTNVALLWLLVRGEKALSPSEVLGLNLAVLNVIFCISLPFDVYISANYIRAGNLLTITEAISILNLIGCPLLLTSMCVERYLAAAHAVLYMKLGNNWEYRVVCSALIWIVTLGVAVITYQQRLPKLAMYLSITLDAFLLIMLACLTGIVHVLRKKGPGEGQTGGRGGSSVKSRALKNALLILVPSAVIYGPLLAIAPYMFTLKGMDEE
;
A
#
# COMPACT_ATOMS: atom_id res chain seq x y z
N MET A 1 -20.41 1.09 -38.37
CA MET A 1 -20.57 1.02 -36.90
C MET A 1 -19.50 0.13 -36.27
N HIS A 2 -19.34 -1.13 -36.71
CA HIS A 2 -18.30 -2.05 -36.23
C HIS A 2 -16.85 -1.54 -36.45
N GLU A 3 -16.55 -1.00 -37.65
CA GLU A 3 -15.24 -0.38 -37.98
C GLU A 3 -14.89 0.82 -37.08
N LEU A 4 -15.88 1.68 -36.80
CA LEU A 4 -15.71 2.84 -35.94
C LEU A 4 -15.44 2.41 -34.48
N LEU A 5 -16.13 1.35 -34.04
CA LEU A 5 -15.96 0.79 -32.70
C LEU A 5 -14.58 0.14 -32.54
N LEU A 6 -14.09 -0.60 -33.54
CA LEU A 6 -12.73 -1.15 -33.55
C LEU A 6 -11.67 -0.05 -33.54
N ALA A 7 -11.84 1.02 -34.31
CA ALA A 7 -10.91 2.15 -34.32
C ALA A 7 -10.88 2.90 -32.98
N ILE A 8 -12.03 3.04 -32.31
CA ILE A 8 -12.12 3.64 -30.97
C ILE A 8 -11.47 2.74 -29.92
N VAL A 9 -11.74 1.43 -29.96
CA VAL A 9 -11.15 0.44 -29.04
C VAL A 9 -9.63 0.35 -29.22
N ASP A 10 -9.14 0.36 -30.45
CA ASP A 10 -7.71 0.32 -30.76
C ASP A 10 -7.01 1.61 -30.31
N LYS A 11 -7.62 2.77 -30.55
CA LYS A 11 -7.11 4.05 -30.07
C LYS A 11 -7.08 4.12 -28.54
N CYS A 12 -8.14 3.66 -27.88
CA CYS A 12 -8.18 3.54 -26.42
C CYS A 12 -7.05 2.62 -25.92
N ASN A 13 -6.95 1.39 -26.45
CA ASN A 13 -5.94 0.42 -26.04
C ASN A 13 -4.52 0.95 -26.24
N ASN A 14 -4.26 1.65 -27.35
CA ASN A 14 -2.97 2.28 -27.61
C ASN A 14 -2.68 3.41 -26.62
N GLU A 15 -3.63 4.31 -26.37
CA GLU A 15 -3.48 5.42 -25.43
C GLU A 15 -3.28 4.92 -23.98
N TYR A 16 -4.05 3.90 -23.56
CA TYR A 16 -3.86 3.20 -22.28
C TYR A 16 -2.50 2.52 -22.18
N SER A 17 -1.99 1.95 -23.28
CA SER A 17 -0.68 1.30 -23.34
C SER A 17 0.46 2.29 -23.10
N TYR A 18 0.44 3.47 -23.74
CA TYR A 18 1.47 4.49 -23.55
C TYR A 18 1.49 5.06 -22.13
N VAL A 19 0.31 5.34 -21.56
CA VAL A 19 0.21 5.86 -20.18
C VAL A 19 0.71 4.81 -19.19
N ARG A 20 0.29 3.55 -19.35
CA ARG A 20 0.77 2.43 -18.51
C ARG A 20 2.29 2.30 -18.56
N LEU A 21 2.86 2.27 -19.76
CA LEU A 21 4.30 2.12 -19.95
C LEU A 21 5.08 3.30 -19.35
N LEU A 22 4.57 4.53 -19.49
CA LEU A 22 5.16 5.71 -18.84
C LEU A 22 5.16 5.56 -17.32
N LEU A 23 4.04 5.13 -16.73
CA LEU A 23 3.92 4.94 -15.27
C LEU A 23 4.87 3.84 -14.77
N GLU A 24 5.01 2.74 -15.49
CA GLU A 24 5.92 1.64 -15.14
C GLU A 24 7.38 2.11 -15.19
N ILE A 25 7.78 2.84 -16.23
CA ILE A 25 9.14 3.40 -16.34
C ILE A 25 9.42 4.38 -15.20
N VAL A 26 8.50 5.33 -14.94
CA VAL A 26 8.66 6.30 -13.85
C VAL A 26 8.74 5.60 -12.49
N THR A 27 7.88 4.60 -12.26
CA THR A 27 7.87 3.82 -11.03
C THR A 27 9.16 3.03 -10.86
N PHE A 28 9.70 2.45 -11.93
CA PHE A 28 11.00 1.78 -11.89
C PHE A 28 12.14 2.76 -11.58
N VAL A 29 12.26 3.84 -12.36
CA VAL A 29 13.38 4.78 -12.27
C VAL A 29 13.40 5.53 -10.93
N LEU A 30 12.24 5.87 -10.37
CA LEU A 30 12.15 6.57 -9.09
C LEU A 30 11.98 5.63 -7.91
N GLY A 31 11.11 4.63 -8.05
CA GLY A 31 10.75 3.71 -6.97
C GLY A 31 11.88 2.77 -6.61
N PHE A 32 12.59 2.19 -7.59
CA PHE A 32 13.68 1.26 -7.33
C PHE A 32 14.81 1.89 -6.48
N PRO A 33 15.46 3.00 -6.89
CA PRO A 33 16.55 3.58 -6.11
C PRO A 33 16.07 4.07 -4.74
N THR A 34 14.85 4.61 -4.64
CA THR A 34 14.30 5.08 -3.36
C THR A 34 14.13 3.93 -2.37
N ASN A 35 13.54 2.81 -2.79
CA ASN A 35 13.33 1.67 -1.91
C ASN A 35 14.63 0.92 -1.59
N VAL A 36 15.58 0.83 -2.53
CA VAL A 36 16.92 0.28 -2.27
C VAL A 36 17.69 1.15 -1.27
N ALA A 37 17.66 2.48 -1.41
CA ALA A 37 18.28 3.38 -0.46
C ALA A 37 17.65 3.24 0.94
N LEU A 38 16.32 3.11 1.02
CA LEU A 38 15.62 2.87 2.29
C LEU A 38 16.04 1.53 2.93
N LEU A 39 16.10 0.44 2.15
CA LEU A 39 16.60 -0.85 2.63
C LEU A 39 18.02 -0.72 3.17
N TRP A 40 18.90 -0.07 2.42
CA TRP A 40 20.28 0.14 2.83
C TRP A 40 20.40 0.92 4.14
N LEU A 41 19.62 2.00 4.29
CA LEU A 41 19.62 2.81 5.52
C LEU A 41 19.11 2.03 6.74
N LEU A 42 18.08 1.20 6.57
CA LEU A 42 17.54 0.38 7.64
C LEU A 42 18.52 -0.73 8.04
N VAL A 43 19.09 -1.45 7.07
CA VAL A 43 20.01 -2.57 7.34
C VAL A 43 21.34 -2.12 7.93
N ARG A 44 21.83 -0.94 7.53
CA ARG A 44 23.11 -0.39 8.01
C ARG A 44 23.04 0.16 9.44
N GLY A 45 21.86 0.26 10.04
CA GLY A 45 21.71 0.68 11.42
C GLY A 45 22.35 -0.32 12.37
N GLU A 46 23.35 0.11 13.16
CA GLU A 46 24.00 -0.74 14.18
C GLU A 46 23.09 -1.06 15.38
N LYS A 47 21.88 -0.48 15.42
CA LYS A 47 20.91 -0.63 16.50
C LYS A 47 19.80 -1.59 16.10
N ALA A 48 19.24 -2.29 17.08
CA ALA A 48 18.05 -3.12 16.87
C ALA A 48 16.90 -2.28 16.28
N LEU A 49 16.39 -2.70 15.12
CA LEU A 49 15.31 -2.01 14.41
C LEU A 49 14.06 -1.90 15.29
N SER A 50 13.48 -0.71 15.40
CA SER A 50 12.17 -0.51 16.02
C SER A 50 11.07 -1.27 15.24
N PRO A 51 9.91 -1.57 15.85
CA PRO A 51 8.85 -2.31 15.16
C PRO A 51 8.40 -1.62 13.87
N SER A 52 8.28 -0.30 13.87
CA SER A 52 7.97 0.48 12.67
C SER A 52 9.06 0.44 11.60
N GLU A 53 10.34 0.31 11.98
CA GLU A 53 11.45 0.14 11.03
C GLU A 53 11.44 -1.26 10.41
N VAL A 54 11.03 -2.29 11.16
CA VAL A 54 10.83 -3.65 10.62
C VAL A 54 9.69 -3.68 9.60
N LEU A 55 8.57 -3.01 9.88
CA LEU A 55 7.50 -2.85 8.90
C LEU A 55 7.99 -2.06 7.67
N GLY A 56 8.80 -1.03 7.88
CA GLY A 56 9.40 -0.22 6.82
C GLY A 56 10.31 -1.04 5.91
N LEU A 57 11.09 -1.94 6.52
CA LEU A 57 11.96 -2.88 5.80
C LEU A 57 11.12 -3.82 4.92
N ASN A 58 10.07 -4.44 5.48
CA ASN A 58 9.17 -5.31 4.72
C ASN A 58 8.52 -4.59 3.54
N LEU A 59 8.07 -3.35 3.75
CA LEU A 59 7.49 -2.51 2.69
C LEU A 59 8.50 -2.21 1.58
N ALA A 60 9.73 -1.87 1.95
CA ALA A 60 10.78 -1.59 1.00
C ALA A 60 11.20 -2.83 0.20
N VAL A 61 11.27 -4.02 0.84
CA VAL A 61 11.50 -5.30 0.15
C VAL A 61 10.39 -5.55 -0.87
N LEU A 62 9.13 -5.41 -0.47
CA LEU A 62 7.98 -5.64 -1.34
C LEU A 62 7.98 -4.71 -2.56
N ASN A 63 8.34 -3.43 -2.37
CA ASN A 63 8.46 -2.47 -3.46
C ASN A 63 9.64 -2.75 -4.38
N VAL A 64 10.79 -3.20 -3.85
CA VAL A 64 11.94 -3.58 -4.69
C VAL A 64 11.59 -4.79 -5.57
N ILE A 65 10.95 -5.82 -5.00
CA ILE A 65 10.49 -6.99 -5.76
C ILE A 65 9.56 -6.57 -6.90
N PHE A 66 8.60 -5.68 -6.61
CA PHE A 66 7.70 -5.13 -7.63
C PHE A 66 8.43 -4.29 -8.68
N CYS A 67 9.35 -3.40 -8.29
CA CYS A 67 10.11 -2.63 -9.25
C CYS A 67 10.91 -3.53 -10.20
N ILE A 68 11.48 -4.63 -9.69
CA ILE A 68 12.19 -5.60 -10.53
C ILE A 68 11.24 -6.33 -11.50
N SER A 69 9.96 -6.53 -11.15
CA SER A 69 9.00 -7.17 -12.05
C SER A 69 8.53 -6.27 -13.20
N LEU A 70 8.56 -4.94 -13.04
CA LEU A 70 8.13 -3.96 -14.05
C LEU A 70 8.79 -4.13 -15.44
N PRO A 71 10.12 -4.26 -15.58
CA PRO A 71 10.73 -4.47 -16.90
C PRO A 71 10.29 -5.78 -17.56
N PHE A 72 9.97 -6.83 -16.78
CA PHE A 72 9.43 -8.07 -17.32
C PHE A 72 7.99 -7.87 -17.82
N ASP A 73 7.18 -7.09 -17.12
CA ASP A 73 5.81 -6.74 -17.53
C ASP A 73 5.80 -5.94 -18.84
N VAL A 74 6.72 -4.99 -18.98
CA VAL A 74 6.94 -4.25 -20.25
C VAL A 74 7.35 -5.21 -21.36
N TYR A 75 8.28 -6.14 -21.10
CA TYR A 75 8.70 -7.14 -22.08
C TYR A 75 7.56 -8.08 -22.51
N ILE A 76 6.77 -8.57 -21.56
CA ILE A 76 5.58 -9.40 -21.81
C ILE A 76 4.60 -8.65 -22.72
N SER A 77 4.32 -7.39 -22.37
CA SER A 77 3.37 -6.55 -23.09
C SER A 77 3.86 -6.24 -24.51
N ALA A 78 5.14 -5.90 -24.68
CA ALA A 78 5.74 -5.60 -25.98
C ALA A 78 5.78 -6.81 -26.93
N ASN A 79 5.90 -8.03 -26.39
CA ASN A 79 5.96 -9.27 -27.18
C ASN A 79 4.61 -10.00 -27.26
N TYR A 80 3.52 -9.40 -26.78
CA TYR A 80 2.17 -9.99 -26.75
C TYR A 80 2.12 -11.39 -26.12
N ILE A 81 2.94 -11.64 -25.09
CA ILE A 81 3.01 -12.93 -24.40
C ILE A 81 1.70 -13.13 -23.60
N ARG A 82 0.91 -14.14 -23.98
CA ARG A 82 -0.41 -14.41 -23.39
C ARG A 82 -0.45 -15.61 -22.44
N ALA A 83 0.64 -16.37 -22.34
CA ALA A 83 0.73 -17.54 -21.47
C ALA A 83 2.18 -17.83 -21.07
N GLY A 84 2.36 -18.46 -19.91
CA GLY A 84 3.66 -18.94 -19.44
C GLY A 84 4.01 -18.46 -18.03
N ASN A 85 5.01 -19.10 -17.44
CA ASN A 85 5.39 -18.87 -16.04
C ASN A 85 5.79 -17.41 -15.75
N LEU A 86 6.44 -16.74 -16.71
CA LEU A 86 6.86 -15.35 -16.54
C LEU A 86 5.68 -14.39 -16.38
N LEU A 87 4.61 -14.58 -17.17
CA LEU A 87 3.37 -13.81 -17.05
C LEU A 87 2.74 -14.03 -15.68
N THR A 88 2.55 -15.28 -15.30
CA THR A 88 1.97 -15.66 -14.00
C THR A 88 2.76 -15.12 -12.81
N ILE A 89 4.10 -15.19 -12.84
CA ILE A 89 4.95 -14.67 -11.77
C ILE A 89 4.83 -13.15 -11.68
N THR A 90 4.84 -12.45 -12.81
CA THR A 90 4.75 -10.99 -12.86
C THR A 90 3.39 -10.52 -12.34
N GLU A 91 2.29 -11.16 -12.75
CA GLU A 91 0.94 -10.89 -12.24
C GLU A 91 0.83 -11.16 -10.74
N ALA A 92 1.40 -12.27 -10.25
CA ALA A 92 1.40 -12.62 -8.83
C ALA A 92 2.16 -11.59 -7.99
N ILE A 93 3.33 -11.12 -8.46
CA ILE A 93 4.10 -10.06 -7.80
C ILE A 93 3.32 -8.74 -7.77
N SER A 94 2.66 -8.39 -8.88
CA SER A 94 1.81 -7.19 -8.95
C SER A 94 0.66 -7.24 -7.95
N ILE A 95 -0.04 -8.38 -7.84
CA ILE A 95 -1.13 -8.59 -6.86
C ILE A 95 -0.58 -8.56 -5.42
N LEU A 96 0.58 -9.18 -5.19
CA LEU A 96 1.23 -9.18 -3.89
C LEU A 96 1.59 -7.76 -3.44
N ASN A 97 2.14 -6.94 -4.32
CA ASN A 97 2.46 -5.54 -4.02
C ASN A 97 1.19 -4.71 -3.79
N LEU A 98 0.18 -4.90 -4.65
CA LEU A 98 -1.10 -4.19 -4.59
C LEU A 98 -1.80 -4.37 -3.24
N ILE A 99 -1.70 -5.56 -2.64
CA ILE A 99 -2.35 -5.88 -1.36
C ILE A 99 -1.41 -5.68 -0.17
N GLY A 100 -0.15 -6.09 -0.31
CA GLY A 100 0.82 -6.05 0.77
C GLY A 100 1.23 -4.64 1.18
N CYS A 101 1.34 -3.71 0.22
CA CYS A 101 1.68 -2.31 0.52
C CYS A 101 0.64 -1.65 1.43
N PRO A 102 -0.67 -1.62 1.08
CA PRO A 102 -1.72 -1.10 1.96
C PRO A 102 -1.78 -1.79 3.33
N LEU A 103 -1.61 -3.12 3.37
CA LEU A 103 -1.65 -3.87 4.62
C LEU A 103 -0.50 -3.49 5.57
N LEU A 104 0.72 -3.40 5.04
CA LEU A 104 1.91 -2.96 5.78
C LEU A 104 1.76 -1.52 6.27
N LEU A 105 1.24 -0.63 5.43
CA LEU A 105 0.97 0.76 5.78
C LEU A 105 -0.11 0.90 6.86
N THR A 106 -1.17 0.10 6.75
CA THR A 106 -2.23 0.03 7.77
C THR A 106 -1.64 -0.44 9.10
N SER A 107 -0.81 -1.47 9.06
CA SER A 107 -0.12 -2.00 10.25
C SER A 107 0.79 -0.95 10.89
N MET A 108 1.52 -0.17 10.10
CA MET A 108 2.30 0.97 10.60
C MET A 108 1.41 2.02 11.28
N CYS A 109 0.26 2.35 10.69
CA CYS A 109 -0.66 3.32 11.27
C CYS A 109 -1.23 2.84 12.62
N VAL A 110 -1.60 1.56 12.72
CA VAL A 110 -2.07 0.92 13.95
C VAL A 110 -0.97 0.93 15.02
N GLU A 111 0.26 0.58 14.66
CA GLU A 111 1.40 0.61 15.58
C GLU A 111 1.61 2.02 16.17
N ARG A 112 1.59 3.05 15.31
CA ARG A 112 1.77 4.44 15.73
C ARG A 112 0.60 4.93 16.59
N TYR A 113 -0.62 4.48 16.30
CA TYR A 113 -1.78 4.76 17.13
C TYR A 113 -1.62 4.13 18.53
N LEU A 114 -1.24 2.86 18.61
CA LEU A 114 -1.01 2.16 19.88
C LEU A 114 0.09 2.83 20.71
N ALA A 115 1.19 3.24 20.08
CA ALA A 115 2.26 3.97 20.76
C ALA A 115 1.78 5.33 21.32
N ALA A 116 0.89 6.03 20.62
CA ALA A 116 0.38 7.33 21.05
C ALA A 116 -0.71 7.21 22.15
N ALA A 117 -1.66 6.29 21.98
CA ALA A 117 -2.82 6.09 22.85
C ALA A 117 -2.49 5.27 24.10
N HIS A 118 -1.63 4.25 23.95
CA HIS A 118 -1.33 3.25 24.98
C HIS A 118 0.18 3.06 25.15
N ALA A 119 0.91 4.15 25.41
CA ALA A 119 2.38 4.15 25.52
C ALA A 119 2.94 3.12 26.53
N VAL A 120 2.27 2.91 27.66
CA VAL A 120 2.68 1.94 28.70
C VAL A 120 2.57 0.49 28.21
N LEU A 121 1.48 0.17 27.49
CA LEU A 121 1.28 -1.14 26.88
C LEU A 121 2.29 -1.37 25.75
N TYR A 122 2.49 -0.37 24.89
CA TYR A 122 3.45 -0.43 23.79
C TYR A 122 4.89 -0.61 24.27
N MET A 123 5.32 0.06 25.35
CA MET A 123 6.65 -0.15 25.94
C MET A 123 6.83 -1.59 26.45
N LYS A 124 5.80 -2.17 27.07
CA LYS A 124 5.86 -3.54 27.62
C LYS A 124 5.91 -4.61 26.51
N LEU A 125 5.16 -4.41 25.43
CA LEU A 125 5.15 -5.31 24.26
C LEU A 125 6.37 -5.11 23.35
N GLY A 126 6.85 -3.87 23.22
CA GLY A 126 7.94 -3.50 22.32
C GLY A 126 9.30 -4.03 22.74
N ASN A 127 9.52 -4.37 24.01
CA ASN A 127 10.81 -4.85 24.50
C ASN A 127 11.13 -6.30 24.08
N ASN A 128 10.13 -7.08 23.65
CA ASN A 128 10.30 -8.49 23.30
C ASN A 128 10.51 -8.64 21.79
N TRP A 129 11.70 -9.09 21.38
CA TRP A 129 12.03 -9.36 19.98
C TRP A 129 11.10 -10.41 19.34
N GLU A 130 10.70 -11.42 20.11
CA GLU A 130 9.80 -12.49 19.66
C GLU A 130 8.45 -11.95 19.17
N TYR A 131 7.89 -10.96 19.87
CA TYR A 131 6.63 -10.33 19.47
C TYR A 131 6.75 -9.66 18.09
N ARG A 132 7.89 -9.04 17.79
CA ARG A 132 8.15 -8.38 16.50
C ARG A 132 8.21 -9.39 15.35
N VAL A 133 8.89 -10.51 15.57
CA VAL A 133 8.99 -11.60 14.60
C VAL A 133 7.61 -12.21 14.34
N VAL A 134 6.84 -12.48 15.40
CA VAL A 134 5.49 -13.03 15.28
C VAL A 134 4.56 -12.08 14.53
N CYS A 135 4.56 -10.79 14.86
CA CYS A 135 3.76 -9.79 14.13
C CYS A 135 4.15 -9.69 12.65
N SER A 136 5.45 -9.66 12.34
CA SER A 136 5.93 -9.65 10.96
C SER A 136 5.50 -10.91 10.22
N ALA A 137 5.63 -12.09 10.83
CA ALA A 137 5.21 -13.35 10.24
C ALA A 137 3.70 -13.39 9.99
N LEU A 138 2.88 -12.92 10.93
CA LEU A 138 1.43 -12.81 10.76
C LEU A 138 1.06 -11.90 9.60
N ILE A 139 1.71 -10.73 9.49
CA ILE A 139 1.51 -9.79 8.38
C ILE A 139 1.82 -10.45 7.03
N TRP A 140 2.92 -11.19 6.94
CA TRP A 140 3.27 -11.94 5.72
C TRP A 140 2.28 -13.05 5.40
N ILE A 141 1.85 -13.82 6.41
CA ILE A 141 0.85 -14.88 6.24
C ILE A 141 -0.47 -14.30 5.73
N VAL A 142 -0.96 -13.20 6.32
CA VAL A 142 -2.18 -12.54 5.88
C VAL A 142 -1.99 -11.96 4.47
N THR A 143 -0.87 -11.31 4.19
CA THR A 143 -0.57 -10.74 2.86
C THR A 143 -0.58 -11.82 1.79
N LEU A 144 0.13 -12.93 2.01
CA LEU A 144 0.18 -14.07 1.09
C LEU A 144 -1.19 -14.73 0.96
N GLY A 145 -1.91 -14.92 2.07
CA GLY A 145 -3.23 -15.52 2.08
C GLY A 145 -4.23 -14.71 1.25
N VAL A 146 -4.31 -13.39 1.47
CA VAL A 146 -5.18 -12.51 0.70
C VAL A 146 -4.76 -12.48 -0.76
N ALA A 147 -3.46 -12.36 -1.07
CA ALA A 147 -2.96 -12.39 -2.44
C ALA A 147 -3.33 -13.69 -3.18
N VAL A 148 -3.21 -14.85 -2.52
CA VAL A 148 -3.58 -16.15 -3.10
C VAL A 148 -5.09 -16.26 -3.32
N ILE A 149 -5.89 -15.86 -2.33
CA ILE A 149 -7.37 -15.88 -2.43
C ILE A 149 -7.82 -15.02 -3.61
N THR A 150 -7.23 -13.82 -3.73
CA THR A 150 -7.49 -12.86 -4.79
C THR A 150 -7.06 -13.44 -6.15
N TYR A 151 -5.85 -13.98 -6.27
CA TYR A 151 -5.33 -14.57 -7.50
C TYR A 151 -6.21 -15.70 -8.07
N GLN A 152 -6.85 -16.51 -7.22
CA GLN A 152 -7.70 -17.62 -7.67
C GLN A 152 -9.06 -17.17 -8.24
N GLN A 153 -9.43 -15.89 -8.14
CA GLN A 153 -10.72 -15.39 -8.62
C GLN A 153 -10.71 -15.08 -10.13
N ARG A 154 -11.85 -15.32 -10.80
CA ARG A 154 -12.05 -14.82 -12.18
C ARG A 154 -12.03 -13.29 -12.22
N LEU A 155 -11.53 -12.73 -13.32
CA LEU A 155 -11.31 -11.29 -13.55
C LEU A 155 -12.40 -10.33 -12.99
N PRO A 156 -13.71 -10.51 -13.24
CA PRO A 156 -14.71 -9.58 -12.69
C PRO A 156 -14.86 -9.66 -11.16
N LYS A 157 -14.68 -10.85 -10.58
CA LYS A 157 -14.70 -11.06 -9.12
C LYS A 157 -13.40 -10.59 -8.48
N LEU A 158 -12.26 -10.80 -9.14
CA LEU A 158 -10.94 -10.31 -8.75
C LEU A 158 -10.97 -8.80 -8.51
N ALA A 159 -11.48 -8.02 -9.48
CA ALA A 159 -11.58 -6.57 -9.38
C ALA A 159 -12.46 -6.10 -8.20
N MET A 160 -13.59 -6.78 -7.98
CA MET A 160 -14.50 -6.50 -6.87
C MET A 160 -13.83 -6.75 -5.51
N TYR A 161 -13.20 -7.92 -5.33
CA TYR A 161 -12.49 -8.25 -4.09
C TYR A 161 -11.33 -7.29 -3.85
N LEU A 162 -10.55 -6.96 -4.88
CA LEU A 162 -9.48 -5.98 -4.79
C LEU A 162 -9.99 -4.61 -4.33
N SER A 163 -11.07 -4.10 -4.92
CA SER A 163 -11.67 -2.82 -4.51
C SER A 163 -12.09 -2.85 -3.05
N ILE A 164 -12.89 -3.85 -2.65
CA ILE A 164 -13.40 -3.96 -1.28
C ILE A 164 -12.25 -4.06 -0.27
N THR A 165 -11.23 -4.86 -0.58
CA THR A 165 -10.06 -5.01 0.30
C THR A 165 -9.26 -3.71 0.42
N LEU A 166 -9.04 -2.98 -0.68
CA LEU A 166 -8.33 -1.70 -0.67
C LEU A 166 -9.11 -0.63 0.12
N ASP A 167 -10.43 -0.57 -0.04
CA ASP A 167 -11.30 0.38 0.67
C ASP A 167 -11.30 0.11 2.17
N ALA A 168 -11.39 -1.16 2.56
CA ALA A 168 -11.30 -1.56 3.96
C ALA A 168 -9.98 -1.11 4.58
N PHE A 169 -8.83 -1.32 3.91
CA PHE A 169 -7.54 -0.84 4.39
C PHE A 169 -7.48 0.68 4.47
N LEU A 170 -8.02 1.40 3.49
CA LEU A 170 -8.07 2.86 3.50
C LEU A 170 -8.87 3.40 4.69
N LEU A 171 -10.05 2.84 4.95
CA LEU A 171 -10.88 3.22 6.08
C LEU A 171 -10.18 2.97 7.41
N ILE A 172 -9.50 1.84 7.57
CA ILE A 172 -8.73 1.53 8.78
C ILE A 172 -7.58 2.53 8.94
N MET A 173 -6.83 2.85 7.88
CA MET A 173 -5.78 3.87 7.92
C MET A 173 -6.32 5.23 8.36
N LEU A 174 -7.45 5.68 7.80
CA LEU A 174 -8.08 6.95 8.16
C LEU A 174 -8.54 6.96 9.63
N ALA A 175 -9.12 5.86 10.12
CA ALA A 175 -9.51 5.72 11.52
C ALA A 175 -8.29 5.78 12.47
N CYS A 176 -7.20 5.12 12.12
CA CYS A 176 -5.96 5.17 12.91
C CYS A 176 -5.38 6.58 12.96
N LEU A 177 -5.34 7.28 11.82
CA LEU A 177 -4.80 8.64 11.75
C LEU A 177 -5.68 9.65 12.50
N THR A 178 -7.00 9.55 12.38
CA THR A 178 -7.92 10.38 13.17
C THR A 178 -7.76 10.12 14.67
N GLY A 179 -7.59 8.86 15.08
CA GLY A 179 -7.25 8.48 16.45
C GLY A 179 -5.95 9.10 16.95
N ILE A 180 -4.87 9.02 16.16
CA ILE A 180 -3.57 9.66 16.47
C ILE A 180 -3.76 11.16 16.66
N VAL A 181 -4.43 11.83 15.72
CA VAL A 181 -4.71 13.27 15.81
C VAL A 181 -5.52 13.60 17.06
N HIS A 182 -6.52 12.79 17.41
CA HIS A 182 -7.36 13.00 18.60
C HIS A 182 -6.55 12.87 19.89
N VAL A 183 -5.73 11.82 20.04
CA VAL A 183 -4.85 11.62 21.20
C VAL A 183 -3.83 12.74 21.32
N LEU A 184 -3.25 13.15 20.19
CA LEU A 184 -2.31 14.27 20.15
C LEU A 184 -3.01 15.59 20.53
N ARG A 185 -4.25 15.83 20.09
CA ARG A 185 -5.03 17.03 20.46
C ARG A 185 -5.46 17.04 21.92
N LYS A 186 -5.93 15.92 22.48
CA LYS A 186 -6.31 15.82 23.90
C LYS A 186 -5.16 16.09 24.87
N LYS A 187 -3.93 15.72 24.51
CA LYS A 187 -2.72 16.02 25.31
C LYS A 187 -2.24 17.48 25.24
N GLY A 188 -2.96 18.40 24.59
CA GLY A 188 -2.61 19.82 24.60
C GLY A 188 -3.85 20.69 24.44
N PRO A 189 -4.50 21.04 25.55
CA PRO A 189 -4.50 22.45 26.00
C PRO A 189 -4.63 22.58 27.54
N GLY A 190 -3.61 22.18 28.32
CA GLY A 190 -3.64 22.28 29.79
C GLY A 190 -2.31 22.58 30.48
N GLU A 191 -1.18 22.55 29.77
CA GLU A 191 0.13 22.94 30.35
C GLU A 191 0.37 24.42 30.03
N GLY A 192 -0.06 25.27 30.96
CA GLY A 192 0.18 26.70 30.92
C GLY A 192 1.66 27.02 30.98
N GLN A 193 2.05 28.04 30.20
CA GLN A 193 3.18 28.93 30.43
C GLN A 193 4.43 28.29 31.06
N THR A 194 5.37 27.82 30.23
CA THR A 194 6.81 28.18 30.27
C THR A 194 7.56 27.27 29.30
N GLY A 195 7.99 27.82 28.15
CA GLY A 195 9.03 27.24 27.30
C GLY A 195 8.64 26.03 26.45
N GLY A 196 8.59 26.16 25.11
CA GLY A 196 8.37 24.97 24.29
C GLY A 196 8.24 25.14 22.79
N ARG A 197 9.11 25.93 22.14
CA ARG A 197 9.15 26.03 20.66
C ARG A 197 9.50 24.69 19.96
N GLY A 198 9.88 23.65 20.73
CA GLY A 198 10.25 22.31 20.22
C GLY A 198 9.10 21.29 20.10
N GLY A 199 8.05 21.37 20.94
CA GLY A 199 7.01 20.33 21.05
C GLY A 199 5.99 20.28 19.89
N SER A 200 5.67 21.43 19.29
CA SER A 200 4.75 21.51 18.13
C SER A 200 5.36 20.93 16.85
N SER A 201 6.70 20.99 16.73
CA SER A 201 7.41 20.59 15.52
C SER A 201 7.53 19.07 15.36
N VAL A 202 7.66 18.33 16.47
CA VAL A 202 7.73 16.85 16.46
C VAL A 202 6.34 16.24 16.21
N LYS A 203 5.28 16.83 16.80
CA LYS A 203 3.87 16.49 16.55
C LYS A 203 3.49 16.61 15.08
N SER A 204 3.95 17.67 14.42
CA SER A 204 3.69 17.91 12.99
C SER A 204 4.50 16.98 12.08
N ARG A 205 5.71 16.54 12.47
CA ARG A 205 6.55 15.64 11.65
C ARG A 205 5.97 14.24 11.53
N ALA A 206 5.50 13.64 12.62
CA ALA A 206 4.88 12.30 12.56
C ALA A 206 3.60 12.31 11.72
N LEU A 207 2.79 13.37 11.86
CA LEU A 207 1.59 13.60 11.05
C LEU A 207 1.94 13.84 9.57
N LYS A 208 2.96 14.67 9.30
CA LYS A 208 3.41 14.95 7.93
C LYS A 208 3.94 13.70 7.25
N ASN A 209 4.76 12.88 7.91
CA ASN A 209 5.28 11.64 7.33
C ASN A 209 4.18 10.63 7.02
N ALA A 210 3.16 10.52 7.87
CA ALA A 210 2.01 9.64 7.61
C ALA A 210 1.08 10.20 6.51
N LEU A 211 0.84 11.52 6.50
CA LEU A 211 0.05 12.21 5.47
C LEU A 211 0.73 12.15 4.08
N LEU A 212 2.07 12.20 4.05
CA LEU A 212 2.87 12.09 2.83
C LEU A 212 2.71 10.72 2.17
N ILE A 213 2.37 9.68 2.93
CA ILE A 213 2.13 8.32 2.44
C ILE A 213 0.64 8.13 2.09
N LEU A 214 -0.27 8.69 2.89
CA LEU A 214 -1.72 8.59 2.69
C LEU A 214 -2.21 9.26 1.40
N VAL A 215 -1.67 10.43 1.07
CA VAL A 215 -2.14 11.23 -0.08
C VAL A 215 -1.88 10.50 -1.41
N PRO A 216 -0.67 9.96 -1.67
CA PRO A 216 -0.43 9.14 -2.87
C PRO A 216 -1.29 7.88 -2.90
N SER A 217 -1.44 7.15 -1.79
CA SER A 217 -2.29 5.96 -1.74
C SER A 217 -3.76 6.28 -2.03
N ALA A 218 -4.31 7.35 -1.44
CA ALA A 218 -5.69 7.77 -1.68
C ALA A 218 -5.92 8.24 -3.14
N VAL A 219 -4.93 8.90 -3.75
CA VAL A 219 -4.99 9.34 -5.15
C VAL A 219 -4.89 8.14 -6.12
N ILE A 220 -4.07 7.13 -5.80
CA ILE A 220 -3.90 5.93 -6.61
C ILE A 220 -5.12 5.00 -6.54
N TYR A 221 -5.75 4.87 -5.37
CA TYR A 221 -6.90 3.98 -5.16
C TYR A 221 -8.27 4.66 -5.31
N GLY A 222 -8.33 6.00 -5.36
CA GLY A 222 -9.56 6.78 -5.57
C GLY A 222 -10.34 6.48 -6.86
N PRO A 223 -9.70 6.19 -8.00
CA PRO A 223 -10.41 5.77 -9.21
C PRO A 223 -11.11 4.40 -9.06
N LEU A 224 -10.59 3.47 -8.25
CA LEU A 224 -11.26 2.19 -7.95
C LEU A 224 -12.54 2.38 -7.11
N LEU A 225 -12.50 3.30 -6.14
CA LEU A 225 -13.66 3.74 -5.33
C LEU A 225 -14.83 4.25 -6.18
N ALA A 226 -14.53 4.95 -7.27
CA ALA A 226 -15.54 5.47 -8.18
C ALA A 226 -16.20 4.36 -9.02
N ILE A 227 -15.54 3.22 -9.24
CA ILE A 227 -16.00 2.12 -10.09
C ILE A 227 -16.80 1.07 -9.30
N ALA A 228 -16.55 0.90 -8.00
CA ALA A 228 -17.26 -0.05 -7.15
C ALA A 228 -18.81 0.07 -7.20
N PRO A 229 -19.43 1.27 -7.17
CA PRO A 229 -20.89 1.40 -7.27
C PRO A 229 -21.44 0.92 -8.62
N TYR A 230 -20.67 1.07 -9.70
CA TYR A 230 -21.06 0.67 -11.05
C TYR A 230 -21.03 -0.87 -11.23
N MET A 231 -20.11 -1.55 -10.56
CA MET A 231 -20.04 -3.03 -10.59
C MET A 231 -21.18 -3.69 -9.79
N PHE A 232 -21.58 -3.11 -8.65
CA PHE A 232 -22.71 -3.60 -7.87
C PHE A 232 -24.06 -3.40 -8.58
N THR A 233 -24.22 -2.31 -9.33
CA THR A 233 -25.43 -2.03 -10.10
C THR A 233 -25.56 -2.94 -11.33
N LEU A 234 -24.46 -3.26 -12.03
CA LEU A 234 -24.49 -4.21 -13.14
C LEU A 234 -24.86 -5.64 -12.71
N LYS A 235 -24.36 -6.09 -11.55
CA LYS A 235 -24.73 -7.42 -11.03
C LYS A 235 -26.21 -7.51 -10.62
N GLY A 236 -26.81 -6.40 -10.20
CA GLY A 236 -28.25 -6.33 -9.91
C GLY A 236 -29.14 -6.40 -11.15
N MET A 237 -28.60 -6.13 -12.35
CA MET A 237 -29.32 -6.20 -13.62
C MET A 237 -29.21 -7.56 -14.32
N ASP A 238 -28.22 -8.40 -13.96
CA ASP A 238 -28.07 -9.77 -14.48
C ASP A 238 -28.93 -10.80 -13.71
N GLU A 239 -29.58 -10.38 -12.61
CA GLU A 239 -30.44 -11.22 -11.77
C GLU A 239 -31.95 -10.93 -11.94
N GLU A 240 -32.35 -10.11 -12.92
CA GLU A 240 -33.75 -9.80 -13.30
C GLU A 240 -34.07 -10.26 -14.74
#